data_AF-A0A0L0D0F6-F1
#
_entry.id   AF-A0A0L0D0F6-F1
#
_cell.length_a   1.000
_cell.length_b   1.000
_cell.length_c   1.000
_cell.angle_alpha   90.00
_cell.angle_beta   90.00
_cell.angle_gamma   90.00
#
_symmetry.space_group_name_H-M   'P 1'
#
loop_
_entity.id
_entity.type
_entity.pdbx_description
1 polymer ?
#
loop_
_entity_poly.entity_id
_entity_poly.type
_entity_poly.pdbx_seq_one_letter_code
_entity_poly.pdbx_strand_id
1 'polypeptide(L)'
;MENESFNPLSLLDKNQAFDAEKLKLLDNVVEALLDTKDKNRRDFAQNLLNQFKMLDTSWRSVSIILEHSENVNTKFYGLQILEECINNRWNILPSEEKEGMKNFIACYTITLSTEGTTADETLIQIVKQEWPDSWSSLS
;
A
#
# COMPACT_ATOMS: atom_id res chain seq x y z
N MET A 1 -18.14 25.27 -14.01
CA MET A 1 -18.36 24.04 -13.21
C MET A 1 -17.24 23.09 -13.58
N GLU A 2 -16.05 23.31 -13.04
CA GLU A 2 -14.85 22.54 -13.38
C GLU A 2 -14.55 21.56 -12.25
N ASN A 3 -14.77 20.28 -12.52
CA ASN A 3 -14.07 19.13 -11.94
C ASN A 3 -13.90 19.10 -10.41
N GLU A 4 -14.99 19.15 -9.64
CA GLU A 4 -14.97 18.79 -8.20
C GLU A 4 -14.68 17.29 -7.96
N SER A 5 -14.63 16.47 -9.01
CA SER A 5 -14.47 15.00 -8.92
C SER A 5 -13.04 14.51 -8.72
N PHE A 6 -12.02 15.37 -8.86
CA PHE A 6 -10.60 14.99 -8.70
C PHE A 6 -9.96 15.80 -7.58
N ASN A 7 -10.45 15.65 -6.35
CA ASN A 7 -9.76 16.16 -5.19
C ASN A 7 -8.86 15.07 -4.59
N PRO A 8 -7.55 15.07 -4.86
CA PRO A 8 -6.65 14.04 -4.36
C PRO A 8 -6.49 14.10 -2.82
N LEU A 9 -6.91 15.19 -2.18
CA LEU A 9 -6.95 15.29 -0.71
C LEU A 9 -8.00 14.37 -0.08
N SER A 10 -9.00 13.90 -0.83
CA SER A 10 -10.00 12.93 -0.35
C SER A 10 -9.36 11.60 0.07
N LEU A 11 -8.15 11.29 -0.43
CA LEU A 11 -7.35 10.15 0.01
C LEU A 11 -7.05 10.21 1.51
N LEU A 12 -6.90 11.41 2.07
CA LEU A 12 -6.61 11.62 3.49
C LEU A 12 -7.87 11.62 4.36
N ASP A 13 -9.06 11.54 3.77
CA ASP A 13 -10.30 11.54 4.51
C ASP A 13 -10.51 10.18 5.21
N LYS A 14 -10.34 10.21 6.55
CA LYS A 14 -10.52 9.06 7.44
C LYS A 14 -11.99 8.65 7.62
N ASN A 15 -12.94 9.54 7.32
CA ASN A 15 -14.36 9.27 7.46
C ASN A 15 -14.93 8.46 6.29
N GLN A 16 -14.20 8.38 5.18
CA GLN A 16 -14.61 7.65 4.00
C GLN A 16 -13.75 6.39 3.83
N ALA A 17 -14.40 5.26 3.59
CA ALA A 17 -13.74 3.99 3.29
C ALA A 17 -12.80 4.12 2.07
N PHE A 18 -11.83 3.22 1.99
CA PHE A 18 -10.95 3.16 0.83
C PHE A 18 -11.64 2.35 -0.27
N ASP A 19 -12.27 3.03 -1.22
CA ASP A 19 -13.01 2.42 -2.33
C ASP A 19 -12.22 2.47 -3.66
N ALA A 20 -12.75 1.80 -4.68
CA ALA A 20 -12.15 1.79 -6.02
C ALA A 20 -11.92 3.19 -6.64
N GLU A 21 -12.71 4.20 -6.27
CA GLU A 21 -12.47 5.58 -6.71
C GLU A 21 -11.24 6.20 -6.05
N LYS A 22 -11.03 5.96 -4.75
CA LYS A 22 -9.80 6.37 -4.05
C LYS A 22 -8.59 5.63 -4.59
N LEU A 23 -8.74 4.37 -4.97
CA LEU A 23 -7.67 3.64 -5.63
C LEU A 23 -7.26 4.30 -6.95
N LYS A 24 -8.22 4.65 -7.81
CA LYS A 24 -7.95 5.38 -9.06
C LYS A 24 -7.27 6.72 -8.80
N LEU A 25 -7.66 7.44 -7.74
CA LEU A 25 -6.99 8.68 -7.34
C LEU A 25 -5.54 8.41 -6.93
N LEU A 26 -5.30 7.36 -6.14
CA LEU A 26 -3.96 6.97 -5.71
C LEU A 26 -3.08 6.63 -6.92
N ASP A 27 -3.60 5.87 -7.90
CA ASP A 27 -2.88 5.57 -9.14
C ASP A 27 -2.46 6.84 -9.87
N ASN A 28 -3.39 7.81 -10.03
CA ASN A 28 -3.09 9.09 -10.66
C ASN A 28 -2.04 9.91 -9.88
N VAL A 29 -2.06 9.86 -8.55
CA VAL A 29 -1.08 10.55 -7.70
C VAL A 29 0.30 9.89 -7.82
N VAL A 30 0.35 8.56 -7.85
CA VAL A 30 1.60 7.80 -8.06
C VAL A 30 2.17 8.06 -9.46
N GLU A 31 1.33 8.13 -10.50
CA GLU A 31 1.78 8.53 -11.83
C GLU A 31 2.29 9.98 -11.86
N ALA A 32 1.61 10.89 -11.16
CA ALA A 32 2.06 12.27 -11.01
C ALA A 32 3.41 12.38 -10.28
N LEU A 33 3.74 11.45 -9.38
CA LEU A 33 5.06 11.36 -8.75
C LEU A 33 6.16 10.97 -9.75
N LEU A 34 5.81 10.18 -10.78
CA LEU A 34 6.73 9.75 -11.83
C LEU A 34 6.85 10.77 -12.98
N ASP A 35 5.96 11.76 -13.06
CA ASP A 35 5.97 12.79 -14.10
C ASP A 35 7.19 13.71 -13.97
N THR A 36 8.18 13.48 -14.83
CA THR A 36 9.45 14.22 -14.80
C THR A 36 9.36 15.66 -15.30
N LYS A 37 8.22 16.10 -15.83
CA LYS A 37 8.06 17.43 -16.44
C LYS A 37 7.62 18.49 -15.46
N ASP A 38 6.86 18.12 -14.43
CA ASP A 38 6.25 19.07 -13.50
C ASP A 38 6.71 18.82 -12.06
N LYS A 39 7.64 19.66 -11.58
CA LYS A 39 8.22 19.51 -10.24
C LYS A 39 7.21 19.78 -9.14
N ASN A 40 6.35 20.80 -9.31
CA ASN A 40 5.34 21.16 -8.33
C ASN A 40 4.32 20.04 -8.14
N ARG A 41 3.93 19.40 -9.26
CA ARG A 41 3.01 18.26 -9.24
C ARG A 41 3.62 17.05 -8.51
N ARG A 42 4.91 16.77 -8.73
CA ARG A 42 5.65 15.72 -8.01
C ARG A 42 5.77 16.00 -6.52
N ASP A 43 6.18 17.21 -6.13
CA ASP A 43 6.31 17.59 -4.72
C ASP A 43 4.95 17.49 -4.01
N PHE A 44 3.86 17.91 -4.66
CA PHE A 44 2.51 17.74 -4.14
C PHE A 44 2.13 16.26 -3.98
N ALA A 45 2.34 15.45 -5.01
CA ALA A 45 2.05 14.01 -4.97
C ALA A 45 2.84 13.31 -3.87
N GLN A 46 4.13 13.61 -3.74
CA GLN A 46 4.98 13.04 -2.70
C GLN A 46 4.50 13.42 -1.29
N ASN A 47 4.16 14.69 -1.06
CA ASN A 47 3.65 15.12 0.22
C ASN A 47 2.30 14.46 0.57
N LEU A 48 1.44 14.28 -0.43
CA LEU A 48 0.15 13.60 -0.25
C LEU A 48 0.32 12.11 0.08
N LEU A 49 1.19 11.41 -0.67
CA LEU A 49 1.52 10.00 -0.40
C LEU A 49 2.18 9.84 0.96
N ASN A 50 3.06 10.74 1.38
CA ASN A 50 3.64 10.69 2.72
C ASN A 50 2.56 10.85 3.81
N GLN A 51 1.65 11.81 3.66
CA GLN A 51 0.54 11.98 4.61
C GLN A 51 -0.36 10.76 4.65
N PHE A 52 -0.67 10.15 3.50
CA PHE A 52 -1.48 8.93 3.43
C PHE A 52 -0.80 7.77 4.15
N LYS A 53 0.51 7.58 3.93
CA LYS A 53 1.31 6.53 4.58
C LYS A 53 1.29 6.67 6.10
N MET A 54 1.39 7.90 6.62
CA MET A 54 1.39 8.19 8.05
C MET A 54 0.07 7.86 8.78
N LEU A 55 -1.05 7.70 8.06
CA LEU A 55 -2.34 7.35 8.67
C LEU A 55 -2.24 6.00 9.40
N ASP A 56 -2.86 5.88 10.57
CA ASP A 56 -2.87 4.62 11.35
C ASP A 56 -3.63 3.49 10.64
N THR A 57 -4.51 3.86 9.73
CA THR A 57 -5.35 2.93 8.96
C THR A 57 -4.86 2.71 7.53
N SER A 58 -3.70 3.28 7.16
CA SER A 58 -3.16 3.20 5.78
C SER A 58 -2.94 1.76 5.33
N TRP A 59 -2.53 0.89 6.25
CA TRP A 59 -2.32 -0.54 6.00
C TRP A 59 -3.60 -1.28 5.58
N ARG A 60 -4.79 -0.83 6.01
CA ARG A 60 -6.08 -1.42 5.58
C ARG A 60 -6.38 -1.15 4.12
N SER A 61 -5.85 -0.05 3.59
CA SER A 61 -5.99 0.28 2.17
C SER A 61 -5.05 -0.58 1.31
N VAL A 62 -3.96 -1.11 1.87
CA VAL A 62 -2.97 -1.90 1.14
C VAL A 62 -3.58 -3.16 0.54
N SER A 63 -4.49 -3.82 1.24
CA SER A 63 -5.16 -5.01 0.70
C SER A 63 -5.91 -4.68 -0.59
N ILE A 64 -6.70 -3.61 -0.57
CA ILE A 64 -7.47 -3.13 -1.71
C ILE A 64 -6.55 -2.66 -2.84
N ILE A 65 -5.45 -1.96 -2.51
CA ILE A 65 -4.46 -1.52 -3.50
C ILE A 65 -3.85 -2.72 -4.22
N LEU A 66 -3.42 -3.74 -3.48
CA LEU A 66 -2.73 -4.89 -4.07
C LEU A 66 -3.67 -5.80 -4.85
N GLU A 67 -4.92 -5.93 -4.40
CA GLU A 67 -5.94 -6.76 -5.03
C GLU A 67 -6.58 -6.11 -6.27
N HIS A 68 -6.77 -4.80 -6.27
CA HIS A 68 -7.51 -4.11 -7.34
C HIS A 68 -6.67 -3.16 -8.21
N SER A 69 -5.47 -2.75 -7.79
CA SER A 69 -4.66 -1.86 -8.63
C SER A 69 -4.11 -2.63 -9.83
N GLU A 70 -4.13 -2.02 -11.01
CA GLU A 70 -3.42 -2.53 -12.18
C GLU A 70 -2.02 -1.89 -12.30
N ASN A 71 -1.75 -0.81 -11.57
CA ASN A 71 -0.51 -0.07 -11.66
C ASN A 71 0.55 -0.65 -10.70
N VAL A 72 1.63 -1.19 -11.28
CA VAL A 72 2.75 -1.79 -10.55
C VAL A 72 3.38 -0.81 -9.55
N ASN A 73 3.45 0.48 -9.88
CA ASN A 73 4.02 1.49 -8.98
C ASN A 73 3.13 1.71 -7.76
N THR A 74 1.81 1.71 -7.94
CA THR A 74 0.85 1.82 -6.84
C THR A 74 0.88 0.57 -5.96
N LYS A 75 0.98 -0.63 -6.56
CA LYS A 75 1.21 -1.87 -5.81
C LYS A 75 2.49 -1.77 -4.99
N PHE A 76 3.58 -1.31 -5.58
CA PHE A 76 4.85 -1.13 -4.88
C PHE A 76 4.75 -0.13 -3.72
N TYR A 77 4.04 0.96 -3.92
CA TYR A 77 3.75 1.92 -2.86
C TYR A 77 2.91 1.29 -1.73
N GLY A 78 1.90 0.49 -2.04
CA GLY A 78 1.13 -0.27 -1.05
C GLY A 78 2.01 -1.19 -0.19
N LEU A 79 2.98 -1.86 -0.80
CA LEU A 79 3.94 -2.70 -0.08
C LEU A 79 4.83 -1.90 0.87
N GLN A 80 5.29 -0.72 0.47
CA GLN A 80 6.08 0.13 1.36
C GLN A 80 5.29 0.59 2.59
N ILE A 81 3.96 0.77 2.47
CA ILE A 81 3.09 1.05 3.62
C ILE A 81 3.03 -0.18 4.53
N LEU A 82 2.86 -1.36 3.94
CA LEU A 82 2.80 -2.62 4.69
C LEU A 82 4.10 -2.88 5.45
N GLU A 83 5.24 -2.75 4.78
CA GLU A 83 6.57 -2.88 5.37
C GLU A 83 6.77 -1.89 6.53
N GLU A 84 6.43 -0.61 6.33
CA GLU A 84 6.54 0.39 7.40
C GLU A 84 5.62 0.07 8.59
N CYS A 85 4.41 -0.44 8.32
CA CYS A 85 3.47 -0.86 9.36
C CYS A 85 4.02 -2.05 10.15
N ILE A 86 4.64 -3.03 9.48
CA ILE A 86 5.29 -4.16 10.15
C ILE A 86 6.49 -3.67 10.98
N ASN A 87 7.36 -2.85 10.41
CA ASN A 87 8.57 -2.41 11.08
C ASN A 87 8.32 -1.49 12.28
N ASN A 88 7.37 -0.55 12.14
CA ASN A 88 7.16 0.47 13.16
C ASN A 88 5.94 0.21 14.06
N ARG A 89 4.91 -0.46 13.54
CA ARG A 89 3.62 -0.60 14.23
C ARG A 89 3.24 -2.04 14.59
N TRP A 90 3.98 -3.05 14.15
CA TRP A 90 3.66 -4.45 14.45
C TRP A 90 3.49 -4.70 15.94
N ASN A 91 4.41 -4.20 16.78
CA ASN A 91 4.35 -4.47 18.21
C ASN A 91 3.12 -3.86 18.91
N ILE A 92 2.59 -2.74 18.40
CA ILE A 92 1.44 -2.04 18.98
C ILE A 92 0.09 -2.47 18.40
N LEU A 93 0.09 -3.24 17.30
CA LEU A 93 -1.16 -3.70 16.67
C LEU A 93 -1.88 -4.73 17.55
N PRO A 94 -3.23 -4.67 17.64
CA PRO A 94 -4.04 -5.70 18.25
C PRO A 94 -3.83 -7.05 17.57
N SER A 95 -4.04 -8.14 18.31
CA SER A 95 -3.88 -9.51 17.78
C SER A 95 -4.75 -9.79 16.56
N GLU A 96 -5.97 -9.24 16.51
CA GLU A 96 -6.88 -9.38 15.39
C GLU A 96 -6.33 -8.75 14.09
N GLU A 97 -5.76 -7.54 14.19
CA GLU A 97 -5.16 -6.86 13.04
C GLU A 97 -3.88 -7.56 12.58
N LYS A 98 -3.08 -8.06 13.52
CA LYS A 98 -1.89 -8.88 13.21
C LYS A 98 -2.29 -10.14 12.43
N GLU A 99 -3.34 -10.82 12.87
CA GLU A 99 -3.81 -12.04 12.20
C GLU A 99 -4.39 -11.73 10.82
N GLY A 100 -5.20 -10.68 10.69
CA GLY A 100 -5.71 -10.20 9.40
C GLY A 100 -4.59 -9.87 8.43
N MET A 101 -3.52 -9.21 8.91
CA MET A 101 -2.37 -8.85 8.09
C MET A 101 -1.53 -10.07 7.70
N LYS A 102 -1.34 -11.05 8.58
CA LYS A 102 -0.71 -12.34 8.24
C LYS A 102 -1.50 -13.08 7.17
N ASN A 103 -2.82 -13.18 7.34
CA ASN A 103 -3.68 -13.89 6.42
C ASN A 103 -3.69 -13.19 5.05
N PHE A 104 -3.73 -11.85 5.03
CA PHE A 104 -3.60 -11.07 3.81
C PHE A 104 -2.28 -11.35 3.09
N ILE A 105 -1.14 -11.31 3.77
CA ILE A 105 0.18 -11.57 3.15
C ILE A 105 0.25 -13.01 2.63
N ALA A 106 -0.27 -13.98 3.38
CA ALA A 106 -0.31 -15.38 2.96
C ALA A 106 -1.17 -15.56 1.71
N CYS A 107 -2.41 -15.04 1.70
CA CYS A 107 -3.29 -15.06 0.53
C CYS A 107 -2.66 -14.35 -0.66
N TYR A 108 -2.08 -13.17 -0.45
CA TYR A 108 -1.45 -12.39 -1.52
C TYR A 108 -0.23 -13.11 -2.10
N THR A 109 0.61 -13.73 -1.26
CA THR A 109 1.74 -14.55 -1.72
C THR A 109 1.27 -15.75 -2.55
N ILE A 110 0.17 -16.39 -2.15
CA ILE A 110 -0.44 -17.48 -2.91
C ILE A 110 -0.94 -16.96 -4.25
N THR A 111 -1.74 -15.88 -4.27
CA THR A 111 -2.27 -15.27 -5.51
C THR A 111 -1.14 -14.91 -6.47
N LEU A 112 -0.08 -14.24 -5.99
CA LEU A 112 1.10 -13.92 -6.80
C LEU A 112 1.77 -15.18 -7.36
N SER A 113 1.94 -16.24 -6.54
CA SER A 113 2.54 -17.49 -7.00
C SER A 113 1.76 -18.18 -8.13
N THR A 114 0.44 -17.92 -8.22
CA THR A 114 -0.43 -18.41 -9.29
C THR A 114 -0.45 -17.52 -10.54
N GLU A 115 -0.17 -16.22 -10.43
CA GLU A 115 -0.29 -15.26 -11.56
C GLU A 115 1.03 -15.03 -12.32
N GLY A 116 2.19 -15.37 -11.74
CA GLY A 116 3.46 -15.49 -12.48
C GLY A 116 4.01 -14.21 -13.11
N THR A 117 3.71 -13.05 -12.51
CA THR A 117 4.22 -11.74 -12.92
C THR A 117 5.59 -11.40 -12.29
N THR A 118 6.45 -10.67 -12.99
CA THR A 118 7.81 -10.34 -12.49
C THR A 118 7.86 -9.44 -11.25
N ALA A 119 6.75 -8.80 -10.86
CA ALA A 119 6.62 -8.11 -9.59
C ALA A 119 6.60 -9.09 -8.38
N ASP A 120 6.36 -10.38 -8.65
CA ASP A 120 6.19 -11.45 -7.65
C ASP A 120 7.52 -11.79 -6.98
N GLU A 121 8.64 -11.79 -7.71
CA GLU A 121 9.92 -12.25 -7.18
C GLU A 121 10.52 -11.27 -6.17
N THR A 122 10.43 -9.96 -6.42
CA THR A 122 10.98 -8.95 -5.49
C THR A 122 10.21 -8.92 -4.18
N LEU A 123 8.89 -9.08 -4.26
CA LEU A 123 7.98 -9.09 -3.11
C LEU A 123 8.16 -10.35 -2.27
N ILE A 124 8.23 -11.52 -2.94
CA ILE A 124 8.54 -12.79 -2.30
C ILE A 124 9.94 -12.75 -1.66
N GLN A 125 10.93 -12.08 -2.27
CA GLN A 125 12.25 -11.96 -1.66
C GLN A 125 12.27 -11.03 -0.44
N ILE A 126 11.59 -9.88 -0.47
CA ILE A 126 11.47 -8.99 0.70
C ILE A 126 10.76 -9.72 1.84
N VAL A 127 9.63 -10.37 1.54
CA VAL A 127 8.91 -11.20 2.52
C VAL A 127 9.80 -12.35 3.00
N LYS A 128 10.48 -13.10 2.14
CA LYS A 128 11.36 -14.20 2.56
C LYS A 128 12.59 -13.76 3.34
N GLN A 129 13.05 -12.52 3.22
CA GLN A 129 14.25 -12.04 3.89
C GLN A 129 13.95 -11.48 5.28
N GLU A 130 12.80 -10.84 5.47
CA GLU A 130 12.39 -10.25 6.75
C GLU A 130 11.62 -11.23 7.66
N TRP A 131 11.13 -12.34 7.10
CA TRP A 131 10.27 -13.31 7.79
C TRP A 131 10.97 -14.46 8.56
N PRO A 132 12.16 -14.98 8.21
CA PRO A 132 12.74 -16.14 8.91
C PRO A 132 13.21 -15.83 10.34
N ASP A 133 13.62 -14.60 10.64
CA ASP A 133 14.09 -14.24 11.99
C ASP A 133 12.94 -13.95 12.97
N SER A 134 11.81 -13.41 12.52
CA SER A 134 10.71 -12.98 13.40
C SER A 134 9.68 -14.07 13.77
N TRP A 135 9.67 -15.23 13.09
CA TRP A 135 8.72 -16.33 13.38
C TRP A 135 9.31 -17.49 14.21
N SER A 136 10.59 -17.44 14.57
CA SER A 136 11.23 -18.53 15.33
C SER A 136 10.83 -18.61 16.81
N SER A 137 10.00 -17.69 17.35
CA SER A 137 9.55 -17.74 18.75
C SER A 137 8.17 -18.38 18.99
N LEU A 138 7.58 -19.04 17.98
CA LEU A 138 6.34 -19.81 18.12
C LEU A 138 6.57 -21.33 17.99
N SER A 139 7.74 -21.83 18.40
CA SER A 139 7.96 -23.26 18.67
C SER A 139 7.71 -23.58 20.15
#